data_AF-A0A6V7Y7S5-F1
#
_entry.id   AF-A0A6V7Y7S5-F1
#
_cell.length_a   1.000
_cell.length_b   1.000
_cell.length_c   1.000
_cell.angle_alpha   90.00
_cell.angle_beta   90.00
_cell.angle_gamma   90.00
#
_symmetry.space_group_name_H-M   'P 1'
#
loop_
_entity.id
_entity.type
_entity.pdbx_description
1 polymer ?
#
loop_
_entity_poly.entity_id
_entity_poly.type
_entity_poly.pdbx_seq_one_letter_code
_entity_poly.pdbx_strand_id
1 'polypeptide(L)'
;MSLLCVTVKRAKLQGSIEEFHSYVTLKLQNVKSTTVAVRGIQPQWEQEFIFETNRLDQALFLELWNKGVLWDKLLGVCFMRLCDVGYSNSSGCGKWLQVDHEFRNIEWGYCLGLLHSTGHSVLV
;
A
#
# COMPACT_ATOMS: atom_id res chain seq x y z
N MET A 1 -3.07 -0.92 24.11
CA MET A 1 -2.84 -1.35 22.70
C MET A 1 -3.66 -0.43 21.83
N SER A 2 -3.16 -0.04 20.66
CA SER A 2 -3.90 0.82 19.73
C SER A 2 -4.36 0.00 18.53
N LEU A 3 -5.54 0.33 18.01
CA LEU A 3 -6.07 -0.23 16.78
C LEU A 3 -5.77 0.70 15.62
N LEU A 4 -5.16 0.17 14.57
CA LEU A 4 -4.97 0.84 13.29
C LEU A 4 -6.00 0.28 12.31
N CYS A 5 -6.94 1.11 11.89
CA CYS A 5 -7.87 0.79 10.82
C CYS A 5 -7.34 1.34 9.49
N VAL A 6 -7.28 0.50 8.46
CA VAL A 6 -6.77 0.84 7.14
C VAL A 6 -7.73 0.37 6.08
N THR A 7 -8.19 1.28 5.22
CA THR A 7 -9.02 0.92 4.06
C THR A 7 -8.20 1.06 2.80
N VAL A 8 -7.98 -0.02 2.06
CA VAL A 8 -7.39 0.06 0.71
C VAL A 8 -8.54 0.27 -0.27
N LYS A 9 -8.70 1.50 -0.78
CA LYS A 9 -9.85 1.88 -1.59
C LYS A 9 -9.68 1.48 -3.05
N ARG A 10 -8.66 2.03 -3.72
CA ARG A 10 -8.44 1.85 -5.17
C ARG A 10 -7.03 2.21 -5.61
N ALA A 11 -6.65 1.91 -6.84
CA ALA A 11 -5.40 2.39 -7.44
C ALA A 11 -5.61 3.05 -8.81
N LYS A 12 -4.57 3.74 -9.28
CA LYS A 12 -4.40 4.17 -10.67
C LYS A 12 -3.09 3.57 -11.17
N LEU A 13 -3.18 2.71 -12.17
CA LEU A 13 -2.06 2.00 -12.78
C LEU A 13 -1.78 2.61 -14.16
N GLN A 14 -0.52 2.58 -14.56
CA GLN A 14 -0.05 3.12 -15.84
C GLN A 14 0.27 1.96 -16.76
N GLY A 15 -0.45 1.86 -17.88
CA GLY A 15 -0.35 0.77 -18.85
C GLY A 15 -1.70 0.50 -19.49
N SER A 16 -1.87 -0.66 -20.13
CA SER A 16 -3.12 -1.05 -20.78
C SER A 16 -4.07 -1.81 -19.82
N ILE A 17 -5.37 -1.80 -20.12
CA ILE A 17 -6.38 -2.41 -19.23
C ILE A 17 -6.22 -3.92 -19.07
N GLU A 18 -5.66 -4.59 -20.09
CA GLU A 18 -5.47 -6.05 -20.12
C GLU A 18 -4.22 -6.50 -19.35
N GLU A 19 -3.31 -5.58 -19.03
CA GLU A 19 -2.03 -5.89 -18.37
C GLU A 19 -2.17 -6.19 -16.88
N PHE A 20 -3.25 -5.75 -16.23
CA PHE A 20 -3.33 -5.72 -14.78
C PHE A 20 -4.42 -6.60 -14.20
N HIS A 21 -4.00 -7.49 -13.30
CA HIS A 21 -4.82 -8.22 -12.35
C HIS A 21 -4.21 -8.02 -10.96
N SER A 22 -4.47 -6.87 -10.37
CA SER A 22 -3.67 -6.36 -9.24
C SER A 22 -4.30 -6.60 -7.88
N TYR A 23 -3.45 -6.73 -6.87
CA TYR A 23 -3.83 -6.76 -5.45
C TYR A 23 -2.81 -6.00 -4.60
N VAL A 24 -3.20 -5.61 -3.40
CA VAL A 24 -2.33 -4.91 -2.45
C VAL A 24 -2.08 -5.80 -1.24
N THR A 25 -0.82 -5.90 -0.84
CA THR A 25 -0.41 -6.55 0.41
C THR A 25 0.01 -5.48 1.41
N LEU A 26 -0.64 -5.48 2.57
CA LEU A 26 -0.29 -4.64 3.72
C LEU A 26 0.63 -5.44 4.64
N LYS A 27 1.74 -4.83 5.05
CA LYS A 27 2.70 -5.40 6.01
C LYS A 27 2.90 -4.43 7.16
N LEU A 28 2.61 -4.91 8.36
CA LEU A 28 2.92 -4.21 9.60
C LEU A 28 3.59 -5.20 10.54
N GLN A 29 4.81 -4.90 10.99
CA GLN A 29 5.58 -5.81 11.84
C GLN A 29 5.68 -7.22 11.22
N ASN A 30 5.22 -8.24 11.95
CA ASN A 30 5.23 -9.64 11.56
C ASN A 30 3.89 -10.09 10.98
N VAL A 31 2.93 -9.18 10.81
CA VAL A 31 1.61 -9.48 10.24
C VAL A 31 1.49 -8.95 8.82
N LYS A 32 0.80 -9.73 8.00
CA LYS A 32 0.57 -9.46 6.59
C LYS A 32 -0.89 -9.71 6.27
N SER A 33 -1.51 -8.80 5.53
CA SER A 33 -2.87 -8.95 5.00
C SER A 33 -2.89 -8.58 3.52
N THR A 34 -3.80 -9.17 2.76
CA THR A 34 -3.83 -9.02 1.30
C THR A 34 -5.26 -8.81 0.81
N THR A 35 -5.44 -7.88 -0.12
CA THR A 35 -6.74 -7.66 -0.77
C THR A 35 -7.06 -8.77 -1.77
N VAL A 36 -8.31 -8.82 -2.23
CA VAL A 36 -8.64 -9.58 -3.45
C VAL A 36 -7.91 -9.01 -4.67
N ALA A 37 -7.71 -9.85 -5.70
CA ALA A 37 -7.16 -9.40 -6.97
C ALA A 37 -8.27 -8.86 -7.88
N VAL A 38 -8.04 -7.69 -8.48
CA VAL A 38 -8.99 -6.95 -9.32
C VAL A 38 -8.33 -6.57 -10.63
N ARG A 39 -9.04 -6.75 -11.74
CA ARG A 39 -8.54 -6.45 -13.08
C ARG A 39 -8.69 -4.99 -13.47
N GLY A 40 -7.81 -4.53 -14.36
CA GLY A 40 -7.86 -3.21 -14.99
C GLY A 40 -6.91 -2.19 -14.37
N ILE A 41 -6.81 -1.03 -15.03
CA ILE A 41 -5.91 0.07 -14.65
C ILE A 41 -6.43 0.95 -13.50
N GLN A 42 -7.69 0.77 -13.10
CA GLN A 42 -8.32 1.50 -11.99
C GLN A 42 -9.02 0.51 -11.04
N PRO A 43 -8.29 -0.43 -10.43
CA PRO A 43 -8.89 -1.42 -9.55
C PRO A 43 -9.51 -0.73 -8.32
N GLN A 44 -10.67 -1.21 -7.90
CA GLN A 44 -11.34 -0.78 -6.66
C GLN A 44 -11.48 -2.00 -5.75
N TRP A 45 -10.90 -1.92 -4.56
CA TRP A 45 -10.94 -2.99 -3.56
C TRP A 45 -11.89 -2.65 -2.43
N GLU A 46 -11.94 -1.39 -1.99
CA GLU A 46 -12.76 -0.91 -0.87
C GLU A 46 -12.73 -1.87 0.34
N GLN A 47 -11.53 -2.36 0.67
CA GLN A 47 -11.33 -3.42 1.66
C GLN A 47 -10.67 -2.86 2.92
N GLU A 48 -11.30 -3.12 4.06
CA GLU A 48 -10.84 -2.69 5.38
C GLU A 48 -10.00 -3.78 6.07
N PHE A 49 -8.95 -3.35 6.76
CA PHE A 49 -8.08 -4.17 7.58
C PHE A 49 -7.88 -3.50 8.94
N ILE A 50 -7.82 -4.32 9.98
CA ILE A 50 -7.58 -3.86 11.35
C ILE A 50 -6.30 -4.52 11.84
N PHE A 51 -5.39 -3.70 12.35
CA PHE A 51 -4.14 -4.14 12.96
C PHE A 51 -4.05 -3.68 14.41
N GLU A 52 -3.53 -4.54 15.27
CA GLU A 52 -3.13 -4.16 16.62
C GLU A 52 -1.66 -3.74 16.62
N THR A 53 -1.37 -2.55 17.16
CA THR A 53 0.02 -2.10 17.34
C THR A 53 0.13 -1.12 18.50
N ASN A 54 1.26 -1.18 19.19
CA ASN A 54 1.69 -0.21 20.19
C ASN A 54 2.96 0.56 19.75
N ARG A 55 3.48 0.25 18.55
CA ARG A 55 4.73 0.80 18.01
C ARG A 55 4.44 1.82 16.92
N LEU A 56 4.23 3.06 17.34
CA LEU A 56 3.99 4.20 16.43
C LEU A 56 5.27 4.68 15.72
N ASP A 57 6.43 4.21 16.16
CA ASP A 57 7.75 4.46 15.56
C ASP A 57 7.98 3.69 14.25
N GLN A 58 7.02 2.85 13.83
CA GLN A 58 7.10 2.01 12.64
C GLN A 58 6.31 2.58 11.46
N ALA A 59 6.39 1.88 10.34
CA ALA A 59 5.61 2.16 9.14
C ALA A 59 4.76 0.96 8.74
N LEU A 60 3.57 1.24 8.19
CA LEU A 60 2.79 0.29 7.43
C LEU A 60 3.27 0.33 5.98
N PHE A 61 3.70 -0.82 5.46
CA PHE A 61 4.11 -0.98 4.07
C PHE A 61 2.96 -1.53 3.24
N LEU A 62 2.82 -1.03 2.02
CA LEU A 62 1.88 -1.50 1.04
C LEU A 62 2.65 -1.90 -0.22
N GLU A 63 2.56 -3.17 -0.57
CA GLU A 63 3.13 -3.70 -1.81
C GLU A 63 2.01 -3.91 -2.82
N LEU A 64 2.18 -3.31 -4.00
CA LEU A 64 1.26 -3.46 -5.11
C LEU A 64 1.79 -4.57 -6.02
N TRP A 65 0.99 -5.61 -6.23
CA TRP A 65 1.35 -6.79 -6.98
C TRP A 65 0.44 -6.96 -8.20
N ASN A 66 1.00 -7.50 -9.28
CA ASN A 66 0.25 -8.02 -10.41
C ASN A 66 0.20 -9.55 -10.33
N LYS A 67 -1.00 -10.10 -10.29
CA LYS A 67 -1.24 -11.54 -10.19
C LYS A 67 -0.95 -12.22 -11.52
N GLY A 68 0.03 -13.13 -11.51
CA GLY A 68 0.36 -13.94 -12.67
C GLY A 68 -0.28 -15.32 -12.61
N VAL A 69 -0.01 -16.12 -13.64
CA VAL A 69 -0.46 -17.52 -13.70
C VAL A 69 0.41 -18.41 -12.81
N LEU A 70 1.73 -18.21 -12.87
CA LEU A 70 2.72 -18.99 -12.11
C LEU A 70 3.42 -18.16 -11.03
N TRP A 71 3.71 -16.90 -11.34
CA TRP A 71 4.45 -15.99 -10.46
C TRP A 71 3.80 -14.63 -10.46
N ASP A 72 3.69 -14.03 -9.28
CA ASP A 72 3.21 -12.66 -9.14
C ASP A 72 4.37 -11.68 -9.31
N LYS A 73 4.10 -10.55 -9.97
CA LYS A 73 5.10 -9.50 -10.24
C LYS A 73 4.88 -8.33 -9.30
N LEU A 74 5.91 -7.92 -8.56
CA LEU A 74 5.85 -6.68 -7.79
C LEU A 74 5.80 -5.49 -8.76
N LEU A 75 4.75 -4.67 -8.65
CA LEU A 75 4.63 -3.41 -9.39
C LEU A 75 5.31 -2.27 -8.65
N GLY A 76 5.30 -2.32 -7.32
CA GLY A 76 6.10 -1.44 -6.48
C GLY A 76 5.59 -1.40 -5.05
N VAL A 77 6.15 -0.49 -4.25
CA VAL A 77 5.89 -0.38 -2.81
C VAL A 77 5.63 1.07 -2.43
N CYS A 78 4.79 1.29 -1.43
CA CYS A 78 4.63 2.57 -0.74
C CYS A 78 4.48 2.34 0.78
N PHE A 79 4.58 3.39 1.60
CA PHE A 79 4.42 3.26 3.04
C PHE A 79 3.77 4.49 3.67
N MET A 80 3.25 4.31 4.88
CA MET A 80 2.86 5.40 5.77
C MET A 80 3.51 5.19 7.14
N ARG A 81 4.13 6.23 7.70
CA ARG A 81 4.64 6.18 9.06
C ARG A 81 3.45 6.26 10.01
N LEU A 82 3.43 5.40 11.03
CA LEU A 82 2.33 5.35 11.98
C LEU A 82 2.28 6.59 12.87
N CYS A 83 3.41 7.26 13.09
CA CYS A 83 3.48 8.53 13.80
C CYS A 83 2.77 9.69 13.07
N ASP A 84 2.60 9.60 11.74
CA ASP A 84 1.89 10.61 10.94
C ASP A 84 0.38 10.31 10.86
N VAL A 85 -0.09 9.19 11.41
CA VAL A 85 -1.49 8.78 11.36
C VAL A 85 -2.23 9.41 12.54
N GLY A 86 -3.13 10.34 12.23
CA GLY A 86 -3.98 10.98 13.22
C GLY A 86 -4.99 10.00 13.85
N TYR A 87 -5.25 10.18 15.14
CA TYR A 87 -6.34 9.48 15.82
C TYR A 87 -7.69 10.02 15.35
N SER A 88 -8.57 9.14 14.87
CA SER A 88 -9.90 9.47 14.38
C SER A 88 -10.86 8.34 14.70
N ASN A 89 -12.12 8.69 15.00
CA ASN A 89 -13.23 7.74 15.15
C ASN A 89 -14.04 7.56 13.85
N SER A 90 -13.67 8.27 12.78
CA SER A 90 -14.32 8.21 11.48
C SER A 90 -13.32 7.95 10.36
N SER A 91 -13.72 7.18 9.36
CA SER A 91 -12.93 6.92 8.15
C SER A 91 -12.72 8.21 7.35
N GLY A 92 -11.47 8.51 6.99
CA GLY A 92 -11.13 9.70 6.21
C GLY A 92 -11.45 9.56 4.71
N CYS A 93 -11.27 10.65 3.97
CA CYS A 93 -11.36 10.64 2.51
C CYS A 93 -10.29 9.76 1.83
N GLY A 94 -9.20 9.45 2.55
CA GLY A 94 -8.05 8.68 2.06
C GLY A 94 -6.97 9.58 1.46
N LYS A 95 -5.75 9.08 1.36
CA LYS A 95 -4.58 9.75 0.78
C LYS A 95 -4.06 8.96 -0.40
N TRP A 96 -3.77 9.65 -1.51
CA TRP A 96 -3.04 9.04 -2.62
C TRP A 96 -1.56 8.90 -2.26
N LEU A 97 -1.08 7.67 -2.29
CA LEU A 97 0.33 7.32 -2.13
C LEU A 97 0.90 6.93 -3.48
N GLN A 98 2.04 7.53 -3.84
CA GLN A 98 2.80 7.14 -5.02
C GLN A 98 3.51 5.82 -4.75
N VAL A 99 3.55 4.95 -5.76
CA VAL A 99 4.19 3.63 -5.69
C VAL A 99 5.54 3.70 -6.40
N ASP A 100 6.58 3.21 -5.74
CA ASP A 100 7.95 3.23 -6.25
C ASP A 100 8.47 1.82 -6.51
N HIS A 101 9.42 1.69 -7.44
CA HIS A 101 9.95 0.39 -7.86
C HIS A 101 10.65 -0.38 -6.72
N GLU A 102 11.48 0.31 -5.94
CA GLU A 102 12.22 -0.24 -4.80
C GLU A 102 12.53 0.87 -3.80
N PHE A 103 12.61 0.50 -2.51
CA PHE A 103 13.17 1.36 -1.47
C PHE A 103 14.65 1.05 -1.29
N ARG A 104 15.53 1.96 -1.70
CA ARG A 104 16.96 1.85 -1.37
C ARG A 104 17.21 2.58 -0.04
N ASN A 105 17.50 1.81 1.01
CA ASN A 105 17.86 2.23 2.37
C ASN A 105 16.82 3.07 3.13
N ILE A 106 16.03 2.40 3.97
CA ILE A 106 15.31 3.01 5.10
C ILE A 106 16.25 3.01 6.31
N GLU A 107 17.35 3.75 6.23
CA GLU A 107 18.09 4.08 7.44
C GLU A 107 17.43 5.33 8.04
N TRP A 108 16.96 5.24 9.29
CA TRP A 108 16.46 6.37 10.10
C TRP A 108 15.08 6.95 9.78
N GLY A 109 14.20 6.23 9.08
CA GLY A 109 12.80 6.66 8.93
C GLY A 109 12.59 7.89 8.04
N TYR A 110 13.61 8.26 7.25
CA TYR A 110 13.51 9.21 6.16
C TYR A 110 13.83 8.48 4.86
N CYS A 111 12.91 8.55 3.89
CA CYS A 111 13.14 8.01 2.56
C CYS A 111 14.10 8.95 1.82
N LEU A 112 15.36 8.54 1.66
CA LEU A 112 16.35 9.25 0.84
C LEU A 112 16.02 9.02 -0.64
N GLY A 113 15.08 9.82 -1.18
CA GLY A 113 14.84 9.97 -2.61
C GLY A 113 13.98 8.88 -3.25
N LEU A 114 12.76 9.27 -3.67
CA LEU A 114 11.86 8.51 -4.54
C LEU A 114 12.43 8.54 -5.96
N LEU A 115 13.47 7.74 -6.23
CA LEU A 115 14.26 7.97 -7.44
C LEU A 115 13.58 7.40 -8.70
N HIS A 116 12.61 6.48 -8.57
CA HIS A 116 11.90 5.85 -9.69
C HIS A 116 10.42 5.63 -9.37
N SER A 117 9.62 6.70 -9.43
CA SER A 117 8.16 6.58 -9.41
C SER A 117 7.71 5.71 -10.58
N THR A 118 6.89 4.71 -10.27
CA THR A 118 6.29 3.81 -11.27
C THR A 118 5.19 4.50 -12.09
N GLY A 119 4.78 5.70 -11.69
CA GLY A 119 3.55 6.35 -12.16
C GLY A 119 2.26 5.72 -11.61
N HIS A 120 2.35 4.63 -10.85
CA HIS A 120 1.22 4.03 -10.15
C HIS A 120 0.95 4.74 -8.83
N SER A 121 -0.32 4.74 -8.41
CA SER A 121 -0.71 5.30 -7.11
C SER A 121 -1.84 4.50 -6.47
N VAL A 122 -1.85 4.43 -5.15
CA VAL A 122 -2.89 3.74 -4.35
C VAL A 122 -3.56 4.75 -3.44
N LEU A 123 -4.89 4.70 -3.36
CA LEU A 123 -5.71 5.46 -2.43
C LEU A 123 -5.98 4.59 -1.20
N VAL A 124 -5.50 5.07 -0.05
CA VAL A 124 -5.64 4.44 1.26
C VAL A 124 -6.26 5.42 2.22
#